data_AF-X8CNY6-F1
#
_entry.id   AF-X8CNY6-F1
#
_cell.length_a   1.000
_cell.length_b   1.000
_cell.length_c   1.000
_cell.angle_alpha   90.00
_cell.angle_beta   90.00
_cell.angle_gamma   90.00
#
_symmetry.space_group_name_H-M   'P 1'
#
loop_
_entity.id
_entity.type
_entity.pdbx_description
1 polymer ?
#
loop_
_entity_poly.entity_id
_entity_poly.type
_entity_poly.pdbx_seq_one_letter_code
_entity_poly.pdbx_strand_id
1 'polypeptide(L)'
;MAQQAQVTEEQARALAEESRETGWNKPSFAKELFLGRFPLELIHPFPTPAEADETRTRAFLDSVREFLETVDGSVIERDAQIPDEYVKGLADLGCFGMKIPTEYGGLGMSQVAYNRALMMVTSVHPSLGALLSAHQSIGVPEPLKLAGPPSRKRSFCRAVPPAPYRRFC
;
A
#
# COMPACT_ATOMS: atom_id res chain seq x y z
N MET A 1 25.25 -6.38 18.52
CA MET A 1 24.65 -5.38 19.42
C MET A 1 24.55 -4.08 18.64
N ALA A 2 23.36 -3.73 18.14
CA ALA A 2 23.18 -2.48 17.40
C ALA A 2 23.12 -1.32 18.39
N GLN A 3 24.02 -0.36 18.23
CA GLN A 3 24.12 0.83 19.08
C GLN A 3 22.89 1.71 18.82
N GLN A 4 22.00 1.82 19.80
CA GLN A 4 20.86 2.74 19.73
C GLN A 4 21.40 4.16 19.71
N ALA A 5 21.23 4.86 18.59
CA ALA A 5 21.53 6.28 18.50
C ALA A 5 20.57 7.05 19.41
N GLN A 6 21.10 7.72 20.44
CA GLN A 6 20.32 8.66 21.25
C GLN A 6 20.00 9.89 20.39
N VAL A 7 18.77 9.98 19.88
CA VAL A 7 18.26 11.15 19.16
C VAL A 7 17.76 12.15 20.20
N THR A 8 18.22 13.39 20.14
CA THR A 8 17.76 14.45 21.04
C THR A 8 16.41 15.02 20.60
N GLU A 9 15.65 15.62 21.53
CA GLU A 9 14.39 16.30 21.22
C GLU A 9 14.56 17.37 20.13
N GLU A 10 15.66 18.11 20.18
CA GLU A 10 15.98 19.16 19.21
C GLU A 10 16.24 18.60 17.81
N GLN A 11 16.92 17.45 17.71
CA GLN A 11 17.12 16.74 16.44
C GLN A 11 15.80 16.18 15.90
N ALA A 12 14.93 15.64 16.76
CA ALA A 12 13.62 15.15 16.36
C ALA A 12 12.70 16.29 15.86
N ARG A 13 12.72 17.45 16.53
CA ARG A 13 11.95 18.64 16.14
C ARG A 13 12.46 19.24 14.82
N ALA A 14 13.78 19.36 14.66
CA ALA A 14 14.38 19.86 13.43
C ALA A 14 14.03 18.96 12.23
N LEU A 15 14.13 17.64 12.39
CA LEU A 15 13.72 16.68 11.36
C LEU A 15 12.23 16.79 11.02
N ALA A 16 11.37 16.97 12.03
CA ALA A 16 9.93 17.14 11.83
C ALA A 16 9.61 18.45 11.09
N GLU A 17 10.32 19.53 11.38
CA GLU A 17 10.18 20.81 10.68
C GLU A 17 10.73 20.75 9.24
N GLU A 18 11.87 20.10 9.02
CA GLU A 18 12.46 19.88 7.70
C GLU A 18 11.60 18.95 6.82
N SER A 19 10.88 18.03 7.45
CA SER A 19 9.91 17.14 6.78
C SER A 19 8.57 17.83 6.47
N ARG A 20 8.34 19.07 6.91
CA ARG A 20 7.13 19.81 6.53
C ARG A 20 7.19 20.13 5.05
N GLU A 21 6.16 19.76 4.31
CA GLU A 21 6.04 20.13 2.91
C GLU A 21 5.96 21.66 2.77
N THR A 22 7.03 22.26 2.25
CA THR A 22 7.16 23.72 2.09
C THR A 22 6.46 24.26 0.83
N GLY A 23 5.93 23.38 -0.03
CA GLY A 23 5.23 23.78 -1.25
C GLY A 23 4.14 22.79 -1.67
N TRP A 24 2.92 23.29 -1.89
CA TRP A 24 1.86 22.53 -2.57
C TRP A 24 2.09 22.60 -4.08
N ASN A 25 2.87 21.64 -4.60
CA ASN A 25 3.17 21.52 -6.03
C ASN A 25 1.98 21.06 -6.89
N LYS A 26 0.81 20.78 -6.28
CA LYS A 26 -0.41 20.38 -7.00
C LYS A 26 -1.60 21.22 -6.54
N PRO A 27 -2.36 21.85 -7.46
CA PRO A 27 -3.59 22.56 -7.10
C PRO A 27 -4.62 21.57 -6.53
N SER A 28 -5.33 21.98 -5.48
CA SER A 28 -6.32 21.15 -4.78
C SER A 28 -7.71 21.72 -4.98
N PHE A 29 -8.61 20.95 -5.60
CA PHE A 29 -10.01 21.37 -5.79
C PHE A 29 -10.69 21.76 -4.47
N ALA A 30 -10.49 20.96 -3.42
CA ALA A 30 -11.09 21.22 -2.11
C ALA A 30 -10.58 22.53 -1.48
N LYS A 31 -9.29 22.82 -1.62
CA LYS A 31 -8.71 24.10 -1.16
C LYS A 31 -9.32 25.28 -1.91
N GLU A 32 -9.35 25.19 -3.23
CA GLU A 32 -9.81 26.28 -4.09
C GLU A 32 -11.30 26.57 -3.88
N LEU A 33 -12.10 25.51 -3.69
CA LEU A 33 -13.50 25.62 -3.30
C LEU A 33 -13.68 26.39 -1.98
N PHE A 34 -12.86 26.09 -0.98
CA PHE A 34 -12.87 26.80 0.31
C PHE A 34 -12.50 28.28 0.17
N LEU A 35 -11.71 28.62 -0.85
CA LEU A 35 -11.31 30.00 -1.18
C LEU A 35 -12.28 30.68 -2.16
N GLY A 36 -13.46 30.09 -2.41
CA GLY A 36 -14.50 30.65 -3.28
C GLY A 36 -14.22 30.51 -4.77
N ARG A 37 -13.29 29.64 -5.17
CA ARG A 37 -12.95 29.35 -6.57
C ARG A 37 -13.48 27.98 -6.97
N PHE A 38 -13.92 27.82 -8.20
CA PHE A 38 -14.48 26.56 -8.71
C PHE A 38 -13.69 26.03 -9.92
N PRO A 39 -12.46 25.51 -9.70
CA PRO A 39 -11.62 24.96 -10.77
C PRO A 39 -12.08 23.53 -11.13
N LEU A 40 -13.20 23.42 -11.84
CA LEU A 40 -13.84 22.15 -12.20
C LEU A 40 -12.90 21.20 -12.96
N GLU A 41 -11.95 21.74 -13.71
CA GLU A 41 -10.94 20.99 -14.46
C GLU A 41 -10.04 20.09 -13.61
N LEU A 42 -9.95 20.33 -12.28
CA LEU A 42 -9.16 19.50 -11.37
C LEU A 42 -9.83 18.16 -11.05
N ILE A 43 -11.14 18.03 -11.29
CA ILE A 43 -11.93 16.83 -10.96
C ILE A 43 -12.77 16.30 -12.14
N HIS A 44 -12.87 17.06 -13.23
CA HIS A 44 -13.70 16.74 -14.38
C HIS A 44 -12.98 17.00 -15.72
N PRO A 45 -13.08 16.08 -16.70
CA PRO A 45 -13.73 14.77 -16.62
C PRO A 45 -13.00 13.85 -15.64
N PHE A 46 -13.70 12.81 -15.15
CA PHE A 46 -13.10 11.90 -14.18
C PHE A 46 -11.82 11.27 -14.79
N PRO A 47 -10.69 11.30 -14.07
CA PRO A 47 -9.43 10.78 -14.61
C PRO A 47 -9.53 9.28 -14.80
N THR A 48 -9.31 8.81 -16.03
CA THR A 48 -9.26 7.39 -16.36
C THR A 48 -7.82 6.91 -16.47
N PRO A 49 -7.48 5.72 -15.96
CA PRO A 49 -6.16 5.12 -16.19
C PRO A 49 -5.85 4.95 -17.68
N ALA A 50 -4.56 4.92 -18.03
CA ALA A 50 -4.13 4.55 -19.36
C ALA A 50 -4.55 3.10 -19.68
N GLU A 51 -4.85 2.82 -20.94
CA GLU A 51 -5.34 1.50 -21.37
C GLU A 51 -4.38 0.35 -20.99
N ALA A 52 -3.08 0.55 -21.15
CA ALA A 52 -2.07 -0.42 -20.75
C ALA A 52 -2.10 -0.73 -19.24
N ASP A 53 -2.32 0.29 -18.41
CA ASP A 53 -2.45 0.11 -16.96
C ASP A 53 -3.75 -0.60 -16.59
N GLU A 54 -4.85 -0.29 -17.28
CA GLU A 54 -6.13 -0.95 -17.07
C GLU A 54 -6.07 -2.44 -17.46
N THR A 55 -5.44 -2.79 -18.58
CA THR A 55 -5.24 -4.19 -18.99
C THR A 55 -4.41 -4.96 -17.97
N ARG A 56 -3.30 -4.38 -17.50
CA ARG A 56 -2.46 -4.98 -16.44
C ARG A 56 -3.24 -5.15 -15.14
N THR A 57 -4.04 -4.14 -14.77
CA THR A 57 -4.87 -4.16 -13.56
C THR A 57 -5.89 -5.29 -13.64
N ARG A 58 -6.60 -5.42 -14.76
CA ARG A 58 -7.60 -6.45 -14.96
C ARG A 58 -7.02 -7.85 -14.86
N ALA A 59 -5.93 -8.12 -15.58
CA ALA A 59 -5.28 -9.43 -15.54
C ALA A 59 -4.87 -9.84 -14.12
N PHE A 60 -4.33 -8.91 -13.34
CA PHE A 60 -4.01 -9.17 -11.93
C PHE A 60 -5.25 -9.42 -11.07
N LEU A 61 -6.29 -8.59 -11.22
CA LEU A 61 -7.54 -8.74 -10.47
C LEU A 61 -8.25 -10.06 -10.79
N ASP A 62 -8.11 -10.58 -12.00
CA ASP A 62 -8.66 -11.88 -12.38
C ASP A 62 -7.95 -13.02 -11.63
N SER A 63 -6.61 -13.00 -11.56
CA SER A 63 -5.85 -13.98 -10.75
C SER A 63 -6.15 -13.88 -9.26
N VAL A 64 -6.31 -12.66 -8.73
CA VAL A 64 -6.71 -12.45 -7.33
C VAL A 64 -8.13 -12.99 -7.09
N ARG A 65 -9.06 -12.75 -8.01
CA ARG A 65 -10.43 -13.26 -7.91
C ARG A 65 -10.47 -14.78 -7.85
N GLU A 66 -9.77 -15.44 -8.76
CA GLU A 66 -9.71 -16.91 -8.81
C GLU A 66 -9.17 -17.49 -7.49
N PHE A 67 -8.13 -16.89 -6.92
CA PHE A 67 -7.64 -17.31 -5.60
C PHE A 67 -8.66 -17.06 -4.49
N LEU A 68 -9.33 -15.91 -4.50
CA LEU A 68 -10.32 -15.55 -3.47
C LEU A 68 -11.55 -16.47 -3.48
N GLU A 69 -11.86 -17.15 -4.60
CA GLU A 69 -12.89 -18.20 -4.63
C GLU A 69 -12.55 -19.41 -3.74
N THR A 70 -11.27 -19.58 -3.39
CA THR A 70 -10.81 -20.65 -2.49
C THR A 70 -10.74 -20.23 -1.02
N VAL A 71 -11.01 -18.96 -0.72
CA VAL A 71 -10.87 -18.36 0.62
C VAL A 71 -12.23 -18.28 1.30
N ASP A 72 -12.34 -18.84 2.51
CA ASP A 72 -13.56 -18.77 3.32
C ASP A 72 -13.37 -17.81 4.50
N GLY A 73 -14.05 -16.66 4.44
CA GLY A 73 -14.00 -15.67 5.52
C GLY A 73 -14.56 -16.19 6.86
N SER A 74 -15.46 -17.17 6.86
CA SER A 74 -16.05 -17.72 8.10
C SER A 74 -15.03 -18.46 8.96
N VAL A 75 -13.97 -19.00 8.35
CA VAL A 75 -12.83 -19.60 9.05
C VAL A 75 -12.12 -18.55 9.91
N ILE A 76 -11.93 -17.33 9.38
CA ILE A 76 -11.27 -16.23 10.06
C ILE A 76 -12.10 -15.76 11.26
N GLU A 77 -13.41 -15.61 11.08
CA GLU A 77 -14.33 -15.24 12.17
C GLU A 77 -14.35 -16.30 13.29
N ARG A 78 -14.43 -17.58 12.92
CA ARG A 78 -14.47 -18.69 13.88
C ARG A 78 -13.18 -18.80 14.69
N ASP A 79 -12.04 -18.73 14.01
CA ASP A 79 -10.73 -19.01 14.61
C ASP A 79 -10.04 -17.75 15.14
N ALA A 80 -10.63 -16.57 14.90
CA ALA A 80 -10.08 -15.25 15.21
C ALA A 80 -8.64 -15.04 14.69
N GLN A 81 -8.31 -15.72 13.59
CA GLN A 81 -6.97 -15.73 13.00
C GLN A 81 -7.07 -15.90 11.49
N ILE A 82 -6.24 -15.18 10.74
CA ILE A 82 -6.08 -15.40 9.30
C ILE A 82 -5.22 -16.66 9.10
N PRO A 83 -5.72 -17.69 8.40
CA PRO A 83 -4.93 -18.88 8.10
C PRO A 83 -3.67 -18.58 7.29
N ASP A 84 -2.58 -19.30 7.61
CA ASP A 84 -1.28 -19.10 6.98
C ASP A 84 -1.31 -19.38 5.48
N GLU A 85 -2.15 -20.33 5.04
CA GLU A 85 -2.36 -20.63 3.63
C GLU A 85 -2.99 -19.47 2.85
N TYR A 86 -3.86 -18.67 3.48
CA TYR A 86 -4.46 -17.50 2.85
C TYR A 86 -3.40 -16.40 2.67
N VAL A 87 -2.59 -16.17 3.71
CA VAL A 87 -1.46 -15.22 3.64
C VAL A 87 -0.47 -15.66 2.57
N LYS A 88 -0.13 -16.95 2.53
CA LYS A 88 0.79 -17.50 1.54
C LYS A 88 0.26 -17.34 0.12
N GLY A 89 -0.99 -17.67 -0.15
CA GLY A 89 -1.58 -17.51 -1.49
C GLY A 89 -1.58 -16.05 -1.96
N LEU A 90 -1.92 -15.11 -1.07
CA LEU A 90 -1.81 -13.67 -1.37
C LEU A 90 -0.35 -13.24 -1.64
N ALA A 91 0.61 -13.82 -0.92
CA ALA A 91 2.03 -13.54 -1.16
C ALA A 91 2.55 -14.11 -2.48
N ASP A 92 2.16 -15.33 -2.83
CA ASP A 92 2.53 -15.97 -4.10
C ASP A 92 1.99 -15.19 -5.31
N LEU A 93 0.82 -14.56 -5.18
CA LEU A 93 0.25 -13.65 -6.18
C LEU A 93 0.92 -12.26 -6.22
N GLY A 94 1.77 -11.94 -5.25
CA GLY A 94 2.43 -10.63 -5.17
C GLY A 94 1.58 -9.51 -4.56
N CYS A 95 0.49 -9.82 -3.85
CA CYS A 95 -0.39 -8.82 -3.22
C CYS A 95 0.34 -7.94 -2.19
N PHE A 96 1.41 -8.44 -1.57
CA PHE A 96 2.25 -7.68 -0.64
C PHE A 96 3.29 -6.78 -1.34
N GLY A 97 3.30 -6.72 -2.67
CA GLY A 97 4.25 -5.91 -3.45
C GLY A 97 3.58 -5.06 -4.54
N MET A 98 2.27 -4.84 -4.47
CA MET A 98 1.51 -4.18 -5.54
C MET A 98 2.08 -2.82 -5.94
N LYS A 99 2.31 -1.92 -4.97
CA LYS A 99 2.80 -0.54 -5.23
C LYS A 99 4.32 -0.42 -5.31
N ILE A 100 5.04 -1.51 -5.04
CA ILE A 100 6.50 -1.52 -5.03
C ILE A 100 6.98 -1.50 -6.50
N PRO A 101 7.92 -0.62 -6.87
CA PRO A 101 8.49 -0.61 -8.21
C PRO A 101 9.06 -1.98 -8.63
N THR A 102 8.94 -2.31 -9.91
CA THR A 102 9.42 -3.58 -10.48
C THR A 102 10.93 -3.77 -10.31
N GLU A 103 11.72 -2.69 -10.30
CA GLU A 103 13.16 -2.71 -10.01
C GLU A 103 13.52 -3.24 -8.61
N TYR A 104 12.57 -3.24 -7.67
CA TYR A 104 12.71 -3.81 -6.34
C TYR A 104 11.97 -5.15 -6.18
N GLY A 105 11.44 -5.71 -7.26
CA GLY A 105 10.72 -6.98 -7.26
C GLY A 105 9.22 -6.87 -6.92
N GLY A 106 8.65 -5.66 -6.97
CA GLY A 106 7.20 -5.45 -6.85
C GLY A 106 6.47 -5.49 -8.18
N LEU A 107 5.16 -5.21 -8.15
CA LEU A 107 4.30 -5.23 -9.35
C LEU A 107 4.20 -3.87 -10.05
N GLY A 108 4.64 -2.79 -9.41
CA GLY A 108 4.59 -1.43 -9.96
C GLY A 108 3.19 -0.99 -10.38
N MET A 109 2.17 -1.35 -9.60
CA MET A 109 0.78 -1.02 -9.86
C MET A 109 0.44 0.40 -9.44
N SER A 110 -0.53 0.98 -10.14
CA SER A 110 -1.08 2.29 -9.80
C SER A 110 -1.87 2.25 -8.49
N GLN A 111 -2.11 3.42 -7.89
CA GLN A 111 -2.95 3.53 -6.69
C GLN A 111 -4.40 3.04 -6.97
N VAL A 112 -4.90 3.26 -8.19
CA VAL A 112 -6.23 2.79 -8.61
C VAL A 112 -6.29 1.26 -8.62
N ALA A 113 -5.28 0.60 -9.20
CA ALA A 113 -5.20 -0.85 -9.24
C ALA A 113 -5.12 -1.46 -7.83
N TYR A 114 -4.26 -0.90 -6.99
CA TYR A 114 -4.13 -1.29 -5.58
C TYR A 114 -5.46 -1.15 -4.82
N ASN A 115 -6.16 -0.03 -4.96
CA ASN A 115 -7.45 0.18 -4.30
C ASN A 115 -8.52 -0.80 -4.77
N ARG A 116 -8.57 -1.13 -6.08
CA ARG A 116 -9.48 -2.14 -6.62
C ARG A 116 -9.19 -3.54 -6.06
N ALA A 117 -7.91 -3.89 -5.93
CA ALA A 117 -7.51 -5.15 -5.32
C ALA A 117 -7.90 -5.22 -3.84
N LEU A 118 -7.68 -4.14 -3.08
CA LEU A 118 -8.14 -4.05 -1.69
C LEU A 118 -9.65 -4.20 -1.57
N MET A 119 -10.44 -3.51 -2.40
CA MET A 119 -11.90 -3.63 -2.39
C MET A 119 -12.34 -5.08 -2.61
N MET A 120 -11.70 -5.78 -3.56
CA MET A 120 -12.00 -7.18 -3.86
C MET A 120 -11.65 -8.10 -2.68
N VAL A 121 -10.44 -8.01 -2.14
CA VAL A 121 -10.01 -8.85 -1.00
C VAL A 121 -10.86 -8.58 0.24
N THR A 122 -11.18 -7.31 0.51
CA THR A 122 -12.02 -6.89 1.64
C THR A 122 -13.43 -7.44 1.53
N SER A 123 -13.95 -7.66 0.33
CA SER A 123 -15.28 -8.23 0.13
C SER A 123 -15.41 -9.69 0.58
N VAL A 124 -14.29 -10.42 0.68
CA VAL A 124 -14.24 -11.76 1.27
C VAL A 124 -14.15 -11.69 2.78
N HIS A 125 -13.22 -10.88 3.30
CA HIS A 125 -13.10 -10.61 4.73
C HIS A 125 -12.32 -9.32 5.01
N PRO A 126 -12.80 -8.43 5.90
CA PRO A 126 -12.15 -7.14 6.16
C PRO A 126 -10.72 -7.25 6.70
N SER A 127 -10.43 -8.26 7.54
CA SER A 127 -9.08 -8.48 8.08
C SER A 127 -8.01 -8.75 7.01
N LEU A 128 -8.37 -9.39 5.89
CA LEU A 128 -7.42 -9.59 4.77
C LEU A 128 -7.07 -8.26 4.08
N GLY A 129 -8.10 -7.42 3.86
CA GLY A 129 -7.90 -6.07 3.32
C GLY A 129 -7.08 -5.19 4.26
N ALA A 130 -7.36 -5.25 5.56
CA ALA A 130 -6.60 -4.54 6.58
C ALA A 130 -5.14 -5.00 6.63
N LEU A 131 -4.88 -6.31 6.53
CA LEU A 131 -3.53 -6.88 6.50
C LEU A 131 -2.72 -6.32 5.32
N LEU A 132 -3.25 -6.43 4.10
CA LEU A 132 -2.59 -5.93 2.89
C LEU A 132 -2.40 -4.41 2.95
N SER A 133 -3.42 -3.69 3.40
CA SER A 133 -3.37 -2.24 3.53
C SER A 133 -2.30 -1.80 4.52
N ALA A 134 -2.30 -2.37 5.72
CA ALA A 134 -1.32 -2.04 6.75
C ALA A 134 0.11 -2.32 6.28
N HIS A 135 0.35 -3.47 5.65
CA HIS A 135 1.67 -3.83 5.14
C HIS A 135 2.20 -2.84 4.09
N GLN A 136 1.33 -2.33 3.21
CA GLN A 136 1.71 -1.54 2.04
C GLN A 136 1.57 -0.02 2.22
N SER A 137 0.75 0.45 3.18
CA SER A 137 0.47 1.88 3.38
C SER A 137 1.23 2.49 4.56
N ILE A 138 1.43 1.73 5.64
CA ILE A 138 2.12 2.18 6.86
C ILE A 138 3.33 1.31 7.21
N GLY A 139 3.43 0.12 6.61
CA GLY A 139 4.56 -0.79 6.79
C GLY A 139 5.85 -0.23 6.20
N VAL A 140 6.97 -0.86 6.57
CA VAL A 140 8.35 -0.49 6.18
C VAL A 140 8.51 -0.09 4.71
N PRO A 141 7.84 -0.70 3.71
CA PRO A 141 8.02 -0.32 2.31
C PRO A 141 7.64 1.12 1.97
N GLU A 142 6.61 1.72 2.59
CA GLU A 142 6.13 3.07 2.22
C GLU A 142 7.07 4.19 2.74
N PRO A 143 7.44 4.26 4.03
CA PRO A 143 8.43 5.25 4.51
C PRO A 143 9.79 5.08 3.84
N LEU A 144 10.19 3.83 3.54
CA LEU A 144 11.47 3.56 2.90
C LEU A 144 11.45 3.95 1.41
N LYS A 145 10.31 3.80 0.72
CA LYS A 145 10.12 4.32 -0.65
C LYS A 145 10.25 5.85 -0.68
N LEU A 146 9.57 6.52 0.25
CA LEU A 146 9.51 7.99 0.35
C LEU A 146 10.84 8.62 0.80
N ALA A 147 11.54 8.02 1.78
CA ALA A 147 12.68 8.67 2.45
C ALA A 147 13.93 7.78 2.65
N GLY A 148 13.94 6.54 2.16
CA GLY A 148 15.04 5.60 2.40
C GLY A 148 16.24 5.75 1.44
N PRO A 149 17.49 5.56 1.91
CA PRO A 149 18.66 5.50 1.04
C PRO A 149 18.61 4.26 0.11
N PRO A 150 19.19 4.33 -1.11
CA PRO A 150 19.06 3.27 -2.13
C PRO A 150 19.49 1.87 -1.66
N SER A 151 20.50 1.80 -0.79
CA SER A 151 21.00 0.55 -0.21
C SER A 151 19.98 -0.14 0.71
N ARG A 152 19.18 0.63 1.47
CA ARG A 152 18.12 0.07 2.33
C ARG A 152 16.90 -0.34 1.50
N LYS A 153 16.56 0.40 0.44
CA LYS A 153 15.47 0.06 -0.49
C LYS A 153 15.66 -1.34 -1.09
N ARG A 154 16.86 -1.70 -1.52
CA ARG A 154 17.17 -3.04 -2.05
C ARG A 154 17.02 -4.18 -1.05
N SER A 155 17.28 -3.93 0.23
CA SER A 155 17.22 -4.98 1.27
C SER A 155 15.82 -5.19 1.82
N PHE A 156 15.01 -4.12 1.93
CA PHE A 156 13.71 -4.16 2.62
C PHE A 156 12.49 -4.00 1.71
N CYS A 157 12.65 -3.53 0.46
CA CYS A 157 11.54 -3.49 -0.50
C CYS A 157 11.49 -4.72 -1.43
N ARG A 158 12.35 -5.74 -1.23
CA ARG A 158 12.10 -7.03 -1.89
C ARG A 158 10.69 -7.49 -1.51
N ALA A 159 9.95 -8.03 -2.46
CA ALA A 159 8.64 -8.66 -2.24
C ALA A 159 8.79 -9.92 -1.35
N VAL A 160 9.20 -9.70 -0.11
CA VAL A 160 9.41 -10.73 0.89
C VAL A 160 8.08 -10.87 1.61
N PRO A 161 7.49 -12.08 1.63
CA PRO A 161 6.34 -12.31 2.49
C PRO A 161 6.73 -11.92 3.92
N PRO A 162 5.86 -11.22 4.64
CA PRO A 162 6.12 -10.89 6.04
C PRO A 162 6.52 -12.16 6.81
N ALA A 163 7.50 -12.01 7.72
CA ALA A 163 7.86 -13.05 8.67
C ALA A 163 6.59 -13.59 9.36
N PRO A 164 6.55 -14.87 9.79
CA PRO A 164 5.32 -15.50 10.30
C PRO A 164 4.59 -14.56 11.28
N TYR A 165 3.39 -14.13 10.89
CA TYR A 165 2.58 -13.16 11.62
C TYR A 165 2.08 -13.80 12.93
N ARG A 166 2.92 -13.81 13.97
CA ARG A 166 2.44 -14.05 15.33
C ARG A 166 1.74 -12.80 15.83
N ARG A 167 0.40 -12.81 15.70
CA ARG A 167 -0.57 -11.88 16.28
C ARG A 167 -0.55 -10.46 15.70
N PHE A 168 -1.44 -10.25 14.72
CA PHE A 168 -2.11 -8.97 14.50
C PHE A 168 -3.61 -9.18 14.72
N CYS A 169 -3.96 -9.44 15.97
CA CYS A 169 -5.26 -9.22 16.62
C CYS A 169 -5.00 -9.29 18.13
#